data_AF-A0A7S4DY36-F1
#
_entry.id   AF-A0A7S4DY36-F1
#
_cell.length_a   1.000
_cell.length_b   1.000
_cell.length_c   1.000
_cell.angle_alpha   90.00
_cell.angle_beta   90.00
_cell.angle_gamma   90.00
#
_symmetry.space_group_name_H-M   'P 1'
#
loop_
_entity.id
_entity.type
_entity.pdbx_description
1 polymer ?
#
loop_
_entity_poly.entity_id
_entity_poly.type
_entity_poly.pdbx_seq_one_letter_code
_entity_poly.pdbx_strand_id
1 'polypeptide(L)'
;KTHPKVWVDFASFLFDIAKGDETRELMDKALKAVPRTEHVLLISQFAQMEFKKGSPERGRTIFDSVVANYPKRVDVWSVYIDMEVKHGDKRAVRRVMDRATDLNLSTKKMKFLFTKYLDYEKEHGTEASATAVKEKARDYIKRKAAS
;
A
#
# COMPACT_ATOMS: atom_id res chain seq x y z
N LYS A 1 23.37 3.52 -4.57
CA LYS A 1 21.99 2.96 -4.50
C LYS A 1 21.89 2.24 -3.17
N THR A 2 21.22 2.82 -2.19
CA THR A 2 20.89 2.14 -0.92
C THR A 2 20.00 0.96 -1.25
N HIS A 3 20.43 -0.24 -0.88
CA HIS A 3 19.69 -1.45 -1.20
C HIS A 3 18.44 -1.54 -0.31
N PRO A 4 17.25 -1.90 -0.85
CA PRO A 4 16.02 -2.08 -0.07
C PRO A 4 16.20 -2.97 1.16
N LYS A 5 17.14 -3.92 1.08
CA LYS A 5 17.53 -4.80 2.18
C LYS A 5 18.05 -4.05 3.40
N VAL A 6 18.81 -2.96 3.23
CA VAL A 6 19.30 -2.14 4.35
C VAL A 6 18.13 -1.57 5.16
N TRP A 7 17.08 -1.11 4.48
CA TRP A 7 15.90 -0.56 5.15
C TRP A 7 15.03 -1.62 5.82
N VAL A 8 14.96 -2.82 5.24
CA VAL A 8 14.28 -3.97 5.84
C VAL A 8 15.02 -4.43 7.09
N ASP A 9 16.33 -4.62 7.00
CA ASP A 9 17.16 -5.07 8.11
C ASP A 9 17.17 -4.02 9.23
N PHE A 10 17.26 -2.74 8.86
CA PHE A 10 17.14 -1.63 9.80
C PHE A 10 15.76 -1.60 10.47
N ALA A 11 14.66 -1.60 9.72
CA ALA A 11 13.32 -1.62 10.31
C ALA A 11 13.10 -2.88 11.17
N SER A 12 13.58 -4.06 10.77
CA SER A 12 13.49 -5.26 11.59
C SER A 12 14.25 -5.11 12.90
N PHE A 13 15.52 -4.72 12.84
CA PHE A 13 16.37 -4.49 14.01
C PHE A 13 15.74 -3.47 14.96
N LEU A 14 15.19 -2.40 14.42
CA LEU A 14 14.51 -1.39 15.22
C LEU A 14 13.26 -1.96 15.92
N PHE A 15 12.45 -2.78 15.25
CA PHE A 15 11.31 -3.44 15.90
C PHE A 15 11.71 -4.55 16.88
N ASP A 16 12.90 -5.14 16.73
CA ASP A 16 13.44 -6.12 17.66
C ASP A 16 13.96 -5.46 18.95
N ILE A 17 14.37 -4.19 18.88
CA ILE A 17 14.88 -3.42 20.03
C ILE A 17 13.80 -2.53 20.66
N ALA A 18 12.95 -1.90 19.85
CA ALA A 18 11.95 -0.95 20.30
C ALA A 18 10.73 -1.67 20.87
N LYS A 19 10.28 -1.25 22.06
CA LYS A 19 9.03 -1.75 22.65
C LYS A 19 7.88 -0.81 22.30
N GLY A 20 6.96 -1.25 21.45
CA GLY A 20 5.66 -0.59 21.29
C GLY A 20 5.70 0.78 20.60
N ASP A 21 5.70 1.86 21.38
CA ASP A 21 5.52 3.24 20.88
C ASP A 21 6.84 3.96 20.52
N GLU A 22 7.97 3.45 20.99
CA GLU A 22 9.32 3.96 20.66
C GLU A 22 9.62 3.89 19.15
N THR A 23 8.94 2.99 18.44
CA THR A 23 9.08 2.75 17.01
C THR A 23 8.76 3.99 16.18
N ARG A 24 7.88 4.88 16.66
CA ARG A 24 7.50 6.12 15.97
C ARG A 24 8.58 7.19 16.07
N GLU A 25 9.11 7.42 17.27
CA GLU A 25 10.21 8.39 17.46
C GLU A 25 11.45 7.97 16.67
N LEU A 26 11.68 6.67 16.60
CA LEU A 26 12.78 6.07 15.88
C LEU A 26 12.60 6.19 14.37
N MET A 27 11.37 6.03 13.86
CA MET A 27 11.02 6.34 12.47
C MET A 27 11.29 7.81 12.15
N ASP A 28 10.88 8.75 13.02
CA ASP A 28 11.12 10.18 12.81
C ASP A 28 12.62 10.53 12.78
N LYS A 29 13.42 9.91 13.66
CA LYS A 29 14.90 10.03 13.64
C LYS A 29 15.48 9.48 12.34
N ALA A 30 15.02 8.31 11.90
CA ALA A 30 15.48 7.70 10.67
C ALA A 30 15.14 8.56 9.43
N LEU A 31 13.95 9.15 9.38
CA LEU A 31 13.54 10.07 8.32
C LEU A 31 14.42 11.32 8.25
N LYS A 32 14.91 11.83 9.38
CA LYS A 32 15.87 12.95 9.41
C LYS A 32 17.25 12.56 8.87
N ALA A 33 17.63 11.29 9.01
CA ALA A 33 18.94 10.78 8.58
C ALA A 33 18.98 10.40 7.08
N VAL A 34 17.83 10.22 6.44
CA VAL A 34 17.76 9.78 5.03
C VAL A 34 17.36 10.87 4.06
N PRO A 35 17.83 10.83 2.80
CA PRO A 35 17.34 11.71 1.75
C PRO A 35 15.83 11.58 1.54
N ARG A 36 15.16 12.69 1.21
CA ARG A 36 13.71 12.72 0.94
C ARG A 36 13.25 11.71 -0.11
N THR A 37 14.11 11.37 -1.07
CA THR A 37 13.84 10.36 -2.10
C THR A 37 13.59 8.96 -1.53
N GLU A 38 14.16 8.66 -0.36
CA GLU A 38 14.06 7.36 0.30
C GLU A 38 12.97 7.31 1.39
N HIS A 39 12.40 8.46 1.76
CA HIS A 39 11.37 8.55 2.80
C HIS A 39 10.20 7.61 2.53
N VAL A 40 9.67 7.61 1.31
CA VAL A 40 8.53 6.77 0.95
C VAL A 40 8.86 5.28 1.10
N LEU A 41 10.07 4.87 0.72
CA LEU A 41 10.51 3.49 0.87
C LEU A 41 10.63 3.12 2.34
N LEU A 42 11.29 3.96 3.13
CA LEU A 42 11.49 3.76 4.56
C LEU A 42 10.14 3.65 5.31
N ILE A 43 9.24 4.61 5.10
CA ILE A 43 7.92 4.61 5.77
C ILE A 43 7.11 3.37 5.37
N SER A 44 7.19 2.95 4.11
CA SER A 44 6.54 1.71 3.66
C SER A 44 7.14 0.46 4.31
N GLN A 45 8.43 0.44 4.66
CA GLN A 45 9.02 -0.65 5.44
C GLN A 45 8.54 -0.65 6.88
N PHE A 46 8.50 0.50 7.54
CA PHE A 46 7.93 0.63 8.89
C PHE A 46 6.47 0.17 8.93
N ALA A 47 5.66 0.56 7.95
CA ALA A 47 4.28 0.10 7.84
C ALA A 47 4.18 -1.43 7.72
N GLN A 48 4.98 -2.05 6.84
CA GLN A 48 5.03 -3.50 6.72
C GLN A 48 5.46 -4.20 8.02
N MET A 49 6.38 -3.59 8.78
CA MET A 49 6.83 -4.13 10.06
C MET A 49 5.75 -4.03 11.14
N GLU A 50 4.98 -2.94 11.19
CA GLU A 50 3.80 -2.83 12.08
C GLU A 50 2.78 -3.95 11.79
N PHE A 51 2.52 -4.25 10.53
CA PHE A 51 1.62 -5.36 10.18
C PHE A 51 2.15 -6.75 10.59
N LYS A 52 3.48 -6.94 10.58
CA LYS A 52 4.11 -8.24 10.85
C LYS A 52 4.37 -8.50 12.33
N LYS A 53 4.86 -7.50 13.06
CA LYS A 53 5.36 -7.62 14.44
C LYS A 53 4.61 -6.71 15.43
N GLY A 54 3.93 -5.67 14.94
CA GLY A 54 3.25 -4.68 15.75
C GLY A 54 1.74 -4.78 15.66
N SER A 55 1.07 -3.63 15.46
CA SER A 55 -0.37 -3.58 15.25
C SER A 55 -0.71 -3.32 13.77
N PRO A 56 -1.54 -4.17 13.13
CA PRO A 56 -2.06 -3.91 11.79
C PRO A 56 -2.74 -2.55 11.66
N GLU A 57 -3.38 -2.04 12.71
CA GLU A 57 -4.04 -0.72 12.71
C GLU A 57 -3.03 0.44 12.62
N ARG A 58 -1.88 0.30 13.29
CA ARG A 58 -0.79 1.27 13.16
C ARG A 58 -0.17 1.20 11.76
N GLY A 59 0.02 -0.01 11.23
CA GLY A 59 0.46 -0.21 9.85
C GLY A 59 -0.48 0.46 8.83
N ARG A 60 -1.79 0.32 9.02
CA ARG A 60 -2.83 1.02 8.22
C ARG A 60 -2.67 2.52 8.29
N THR A 61 -2.59 3.07 9.49
CA THR A 61 -2.43 4.51 9.71
C THR A 61 -1.21 5.07 8.98
N ILE A 62 -0.09 4.34 9.02
CA ILE A 62 1.13 4.72 8.31
C ILE A 62 0.92 4.67 6.80
N PHE A 63 0.38 3.57 6.24
CA PHE A 63 0.11 3.49 4.81
C PHE A 63 -0.89 4.55 4.33
N ASP A 64 -1.96 4.79 5.08
CA ASP A 64 -2.96 5.82 4.78
C ASP A 64 -2.32 7.20 4.66
N SER A 65 -1.42 7.54 5.59
CA SER A 65 -0.65 8.77 5.52
C SER A 65 0.23 8.82 4.26
N VAL A 66 0.95 7.74 3.93
CA VAL A 66 1.82 7.72 2.75
C VAL A 66 1.01 7.85 1.45
N VAL A 67 -0.08 7.11 1.30
CA VAL A 67 -0.86 7.14 0.05
C VAL A 67 -1.68 8.43 -0.09
N ALA A 68 -2.03 9.10 1.01
CA ALA A 68 -2.61 10.44 0.98
C ALA A 68 -1.60 11.50 0.51
N ASN A 69 -0.35 11.42 0.99
CA ASN A 69 0.71 12.35 0.61
C ASN A 69 1.30 12.06 -0.79
N TYR A 70 1.31 10.79 -1.20
CA TYR A 70 1.92 10.32 -2.45
C TYR A 70 0.98 9.42 -3.28
N PRO A 71 -0.22 9.90 -3.67
CA PRO A 71 -1.25 9.07 -4.29
C PRO A 71 -0.83 8.45 -5.63
N LYS A 72 0.15 9.04 -6.33
CA LYS A 72 0.67 8.57 -7.62
C LYS A 72 1.65 7.38 -7.51
N ARG A 73 2.04 6.98 -6.30
CA ARG A 73 2.98 5.88 -6.00
C ARG A 73 2.25 4.53 -5.94
N VAL A 74 2.02 3.97 -7.13
CA VAL A 74 1.33 2.67 -7.30
C VAL A 74 2.10 1.51 -6.66
N ASP A 75 3.42 1.63 -6.57
CA ASP A 75 4.27 0.70 -5.82
C ASP A 75 3.87 0.62 -4.34
N VAL A 76 3.59 1.76 -3.70
CA VAL A 76 3.12 1.79 -2.30
C VAL A 76 1.71 1.21 -2.18
N TRP A 77 0.79 1.58 -3.07
CA TRP A 77 -0.55 1.00 -3.10
C TRP A 77 -0.51 -0.51 -3.25
N SER A 78 0.36 -1.03 -4.12
CA SER A 78 0.54 -2.46 -4.31
C SER A 78 0.93 -3.15 -3.01
N VAL A 79 1.94 -2.62 -2.31
CA VAL A 79 2.42 -3.17 -1.03
C VAL A 79 1.34 -3.06 0.04
N TYR A 80 0.63 -1.93 0.11
CA TYR A 80 -0.44 -1.76 1.09
C TYR A 80 -1.56 -2.80 0.90
N ILE A 81 -1.97 -3.01 -0.34
CA ILE A 81 -2.92 -4.07 -0.70
C ILE A 81 -2.40 -5.44 -0.29
N ASP A 82 -1.13 -5.76 -0.56
CA ASP A 82 -0.54 -7.06 -0.18
C ASP A 82 -0.55 -7.27 1.34
N MET A 83 -0.33 -6.21 2.13
CA MET A 83 -0.40 -6.29 3.59
C MET A 83 -1.83 -6.50 4.08
N GLU A 84 -2.83 -5.83 3.49
CA GLU A 84 -4.24 -6.07 3.82
C GLU A 84 -4.71 -7.46 3.40
N VAL A 85 -4.25 -7.99 2.28
CA VAL A 85 -4.60 -9.36 1.86
C VAL A 85 -4.06 -10.38 2.88
N LYS A 86 -2.88 -10.14 3.44
CA LYS A 86 -2.23 -11.05 4.40
C LYS A 86 -2.77 -10.94 5.82
N HIS A 87 -3.10 -9.73 6.27
CA HIS A 87 -3.39 -9.45 7.69
C HIS A 87 -4.74 -8.79 7.93
N GLY A 88 -5.40 -8.30 6.87
CA GLY A 88 -6.69 -7.64 6.92
C GLY A 88 -7.85 -8.58 6.61
N ASP A 89 -9.06 -8.01 6.67
CA ASP A 89 -10.27 -8.70 6.25
C ASP A 89 -10.65 -8.35 4.80
N LYS A 90 -11.59 -9.12 4.23
CA LYS A 90 -12.07 -8.89 2.85
C LYS A 90 -12.61 -7.48 2.63
N ARG A 91 -13.17 -6.85 3.67
CA ARG A 91 -13.72 -5.49 3.58
C ARG A 91 -12.60 -4.46 3.50
N ALA A 92 -11.54 -4.62 4.27
CA ALA A 92 -10.36 -3.76 4.29
C ALA A 92 -9.64 -3.80 2.95
N VAL A 93 -9.41 -4.99 2.41
CA VAL A 93 -8.79 -5.16 1.08
C VAL A 93 -9.59 -4.43 0.01
N ARG A 94 -10.91 -4.68 -0.05
CA ARG A 94 -11.80 -4.01 -1.02
C ARG A 94 -11.79 -2.50 -0.87
N ARG A 95 -11.87 -1.97 0.36
CA ARG A 95 -11.79 -0.52 0.62
C ARG A 95 -10.50 0.10 0.06
N VAL A 96 -9.36 -0.54 0.26
CA VAL A 96 -8.07 -0.03 -0.25
C VAL A 96 -8.00 -0.14 -1.77
N MET A 97 -8.47 -1.24 -2.35
CA MET A 97 -8.53 -1.43 -3.81
C MET A 97 -9.47 -0.43 -4.49
N ASP A 98 -10.64 -0.16 -3.91
CA ASP A 98 -11.58 0.83 -4.40
C ASP A 98 -10.95 2.22 -4.41
N ARG A 99 -10.35 2.64 -3.29
CA ARG A 99 -9.62 3.92 -3.20
C ARG A 99 -8.50 4.01 -4.23
N ALA A 100 -7.73 2.94 -4.43
CA ALA A 100 -6.65 2.91 -5.41
C ALA A 100 -7.17 3.01 -6.85
N THR A 101 -8.33 2.40 -7.15
CA THR A 101 -8.95 2.38 -8.48
C THR A 101 -9.81 3.61 -8.80
N ASP A 102 -10.07 4.47 -7.82
CA ASP A 102 -10.75 5.75 -8.02
C ASP A 102 -9.77 6.91 -8.29
N LEU A 103 -8.46 6.66 -8.21
CA LEU A 103 -7.43 7.65 -8.52
C LEU A 103 -7.36 7.97 -10.02
N ASN A 104 -7.12 9.25 -10.35
CA ASN A 104 -6.87 9.68 -11.72
C ASN A 104 -5.38 9.46 -12.10
N LEU A 105 -5.03 8.23 -12.49
CA LEU A 105 -3.68 7.84 -12.93
C LEU A 105 -3.64 7.48 -14.43
N SER A 106 -2.43 7.28 -14.95
CA SER A 106 -2.26 6.82 -16.33
C SER A 106 -2.87 5.44 -16.54
N THR A 107 -3.35 5.16 -17.75
CA THR A 107 -3.98 3.88 -18.12
C THR A 107 -3.11 2.68 -17.81
N LYS A 108 -1.78 2.78 -18.00
CA LYS A 108 -0.82 1.71 -17.64
C LYS A 108 -0.81 1.40 -16.14
N LYS A 109 -0.85 2.43 -15.29
CA LYS A 109 -0.88 2.30 -13.82
C LYS A 109 -2.22 1.72 -13.35
N MET A 110 -3.32 2.19 -13.93
CA MET A 110 -4.66 1.72 -13.58
C MET A 110 -4.88 0.28 -14.04
N LYS A 111 -4.38 -0.10 -15.22
CA LYS A 111 -4.40 -1.49 -15.68
C LYS A 111 -3.77 -2.41 -14.63
N PHE A 112 -2.62 -2.05 -14.08
CA PHE A 112 -1.98 -2.84 -13.02
C PHE A 112 -2.86 -2.98 -11.77
N LEU A 113 -3.45 -1.89 -11.28
CA LEU A 113 -4.32 -1.92 -10.10
C LEU A 113 -5.61 -2.73 -10.34
N PHE A 114 -6.26 -2.54 -11.49
CA PHE A 114 -7.46 -3.29 -11.86
C PHE A 114 -7.18 -4.78 -12.09
N THR A 115 -6.02 -5.14 -12.66
CA THR A 115 -5.61 -6.55 -12.77
C THR A 115 -5.45 -7.16 -11.38
N LYS A 116 -4.75 -6.48 -10.48
CA LYS A 116 -4.58 -6.95 -9.09
C LYS A 116 -5.92 -7.10 -8.36
N TYR A 117 -6.83 -6.16 -8.54
CA TYR A 117 -8.17 -6.23 -7.94
C TYR A 117 -8.97 -7.41 -8.52
N LEU A 118 -8.94 -7.58 -9.84
CA LEU A 118 -9.64 -8.69 -10.49
C LEU A 118 -9.12 -10.06 -10.03
N ASP A 119 -7.81 -10.21 -9.89
CA ASP A 119 -7.20 -11.46 -9.44
C ASP A 119 -7.58 -11.77 -7.99
N TYR A 120 -7.61 -10.76 -7.12
CA TYR A 120 -8.13 -10.92 -5.76
C TYR A 120 -9.60 -11.34 -5.72
N GLU A 121 -10.48 -10.73 -6.51
CA GLU A 121 -11.91 -11.10 -6.53
C GLU A 121 -12.15 -12.49 -7.13
N LYS A 122 -11.31 -12.98 -8.04
CA LYS A 122 -11.38 -14.37 -8.51
C LYS A 122 -11.03 -15.38 -7.41
N GLU A 123 -10.04 -15.06 -6.58
CA GLU A 123 -9.57 -15.95 -5.53
C GLU A 123 -10.45 -15.90 -4.27
N HIS A 124 -10.95 -14.71 -3.90
CA HIS A 124 -11.59 -14.47 -2.60
C HIS A 124 -13.05 -14.00 -2.67
N GLY A 125 -13.51 -13.63 -3.87
CA GLY A 125 -14.81 -13.01 -4.14
C GLY A 125 -15.79 -13.92 -4.85
N THR A 126 -16.69 -13.30 -5.62
CA THR A 126 -17.70 -13.98 -6.45
C THR A 126 -17.55 -13.56 -7.91
N GLU A 127 -18.19 -14.30 -8.81
CA GLU A 127 -18.20 -13.93 -10.23
C GLU A 127 -18.84 -12.55 -10.47
N ALA A 128 -19.83 -12.19 -9.64
CA ALA A 128 -20.46 -10.87 -9.67
C ALA A 128 -19.47 -9.75 -9.31
N SER A 129 -18.68 -9.91 -8.24
CA SER A 129 -17.69 -8.89 -7.87
C SER A 129 -16.56 -8.78 -8.90
N ALA A 130 -16.09 -9.90 -9.45
CA ALA A 130 -15.11 -9.89 -10.53
C ALA A 130 -15.63 -9.18 -11.79
N THR A 131 -16.92 -9.33 -12.09
CA THR A 131 -17.57 -8.62 -13.22
C THR A 131 -17.69 -7.12 -12.94
N ALA A 132 -18.09 -6.73 -11.73
CA ALA A 132 -18.15 -5.33 -11.31
C ALA A 132 -16.78 -4.63 -11.45
N VAL A 133 -15.68 -5.30 -11.10
CA VAL A 133 -14.32 -4.75 -11.29
C VAL A 133 -13.98 -4.56 -12.77
N LYS A 134 -14.38 -5.50 -13.64
CA LYS A 134 -14.17 -5.37 -15.11
C LYS A 134 -14.96 -4.19 -15.67
N GLU A 135 -16.20 -4.01 -15.23
CA GLU A 135 -17.05 -2.88 -15.62
C GLU A 135 -16.45 -1.56 -15.16
N LYS A 136 -16.06 -1.47 -13.88
CA LYS A 136 -15.36 -0.30 -13.31
C LYS A 136 -14.11 0.06 -14.12
N ALA A 137 -13.32 -0.93 -14.53
CA ALA A 137 -12.13 -0.73 -15.37
C ALA A 137 -12.48 -0.20 -16.77
N ARG A 138 -13.53 -0.73 -17.42
CA ARG A 138 -14.01 -0.25 -18.72
C ARG A 138 -14.49 1.20 -18.64
N ASP A 139 -15.26 1.52 -17.61
CA ASP A 139 -15.79 2.86 -17.41
C ASP A 139 -14.68 3.87 -17.09
N TYR A 140 -13.65 3.46 -16.37
CA TYR A 140 -12.46 4.27 -16.15
C TYR A 140 -11.77 4.63 -17.48
N ILE A 141 -11.57 3.63 -18.36
CA ILE A 141 -10.92 3.85 -19.67
C ILE A 141 -11.78 4.78 -20.54
N LYS A 142 -13.11 4.58 -20.59
CA LYS A 142 -14.03 5.46 -21.31
C LYS A 142 -13.94 6.90 -20.82
N ARG A 143 -14.01 7.11 -19.50
CA ARG A 143 -13.88 8.44 -18.87
C ARG A 143 -12.52 9.07 -19.20
N LYS A 144 -11.45 8.28 -19.20
CA LYS A 144 -10.10 8.78 -19.49
C LYS A 144 -9.86 9.10 -20.96
N ALA A 145 -10.57 8.42 -21.87
CA ALA A 145 -10.52 8.71 -23.31
C ALA A 145 -11.36 9.95 -23.69
N ALA A 146 -12.36 10.30 -22.86
CA ALA A 146 -13.22 11.45 -23.07
C ALA A 146 -12.71 12.75 -22.42
N SER A 147 -11.63 12.71 -21.63
CA SER A 147 -10.98 13.88 -21.01
C SER A 147 -9.70 14.26 -21.74
#